data_AF-A0A6G3X818-F1
#
_entry.id   AF-A0A6G3X818-F1
#
_cell.length_a   1.000
_cell.length_b   1.000
_cell.length_c   1.000
_cell.angle_alpha   90.00
_cell.angle_beta   90.00
_cell.angle_gamma   90.00
#
_symmetry.space_group_name_H-M   'P 1'
#
loop_
_entity.id
_entity.type
_entity.pdbx_description
1 polymer ?
#
loop_
_entity_poly.entity_id
_entity_poly.type
_entity_poly.pdbx_seq_one_letter_code
_entity_poly.pdbx_strand_id
1 'polypeptide(L)'
;ELELKNAAAKNVQIWPLGFGSDPDKEQLDQIAAGGFQKGCVALPSARPTARKVSGAKDVGRALEKIFAAAHCLRYEPGPSKRPPATLPITISPLATVGSIVVDKGTPEVTVTYTDPLGNKVPTTGKFKDSTFELAGGGGTVEALKIVDPVPGRWQVDVKAPEGHRSLPV
;
A
#
# COMPACT_ATOMS: atom_id res chain seq x y z
N GLU A 1 7.76 2.50 -28.29
CA GLU A 1 8.40 3.83 -28.14
C GLU A 1 7.42 5.01 -28.23
N LEU A 2 6.51 5.07 -29.21
CA LEU A 2 5.54 6.17 -29.34
C LEU A 2 4.71 6.38 -28.06
N GLU A 3 4.19 5.32 -27.47
CA GLU A 3 3.38 5.43 -26.25
C GLU A 3 4.17 5.86 -25.01
N LEU A 4 5.48 5.54 -24.93
CA LEU A 4 6.33 6.03 -23.85
C LEU A 4 6.53 7.54 -23.98
N LYS A 5 6.77 8.04 -25.19
CA LYS A 5 6.84 9.48 -25.47
C LYS A 5 5.51 10.18 -25.16
N ASN A 6 4.39 9.57 -25.50
CA ASN A 6 3.06 10.09 -25.16
C ASN A 6 2.85 10.15 -23.64
N ALA A 7 3.25 9.10 -22.90
CA ALA A 7 3.21 9.07 -21.45
C ALA A 7 4.06 10.20 -20.84
N ALA A 8 5.30 10.37 -21.30
CA ALA A 8 6.16 11.46 -20.85
C ALA A 8 5.55 12.85 -21.13
N ALA A 9 5.01 13.07 -22.33
CA ALA A 9 4.36 14.32 -22.70
C ALA A 9 3.10 14.64 -21.87
N LYS A 10 2.41 13.60 -21.37
CA LYS A 10 1.22 13.71 -20.51
C LYS A 10 1.53 13.64 -19.00
N ASN A 11 2.81 13.72 -18.62
CA ASN A 11 3.27 13.59 -17.23
C ASN A 11 2.89 12.26 -16.55
N VAL A 12 2.72 11.19 -17.34
CA VAL A 12 2.42 9.85 -16.83
C VAL A 12 3.73 9.16 -16.45
N GLN A 13 3.83 8.80 -15.18
CA GLN A 13 4.92 7.96 -14.66
C GLN A 13 4.61 6.48 -14.91
N ILE A 14 5.65 5.68 -15.17
CA ILE A 14 5.52 4.24 -15.36
C ILE A 14 6.48 3.55 -14.39
N TRP A 15 5.96 2.67 -13.53
CA TRP A 15 6.72 2.00 -12.47
C TRP A 15 6.67 0.47 -12.66
N PRO A 16 7.55 -0.10 -13.49
CA PRO A 16 7.45 -1.52 -13.83
C PRO A 16 7.87 -2.43 -12.68
N LEU A 17 7.11 -3.49 -12.44
CA LEU A 17 7.42 -4.57 -11.52
C LEU A 17 7.46 -5.90 -12.27
N GLY A 18 8.65 -6.47 -12.40
CA GLY A 18 8.86 -7.81 -12.94
C GLY A 18 8.88 -8.86 -11.83
N PHE A 19 8.16 -9.96 -12.04
CA PHE A 19 8.15 -11.14 -11.17
C PHE A 19 8.06 -12.41 -12.02
N GLY A 20 8.53 -13.55 -11.49
CA GLY A 20 8.62 -14.81 -12.23
C GLY A 20 10.07 -15.21 -12.55
N SER A 21 10.24 -16.28 -13.32
CA SER A 21 11.53 -16.93 -13.52
C SER A 21 12.55 -16.03 -14.25
N ASP A 22 12.11 -15.24 -15.23
CA ASP A 22 13.03 -14.38 -15.96
C ASP A 22 12.38 -13.13 -16.60
N PRO A 23 11.95 -12.14 -15.79
CA PRO A 23 11.54 -10.85 -16.33
C PRO A 23 12.75 -10.11 -16.92
N ASP A 24 12.58 -9.63 -18.16
CA ASP A 24 13.56 -8.82 -18.89
C ASP A 24 13.76 -7.46 -18.20
N LYS A 25 14.85 -7.35 -17.42
CA LYS A 25 15.14 -6.15 -16.63
C LYS A 25 15.48 -4.95 -17.52
N GLU A 26 16.15 -5.17 -18.64
CA GLU A 26 16.58 -4.10 -19.52
C GLU A 26 15.37 -3.45 -20.21
N GLN A 27 14.44 -4.26 -20.71
CA GLN A 27 13.19 -3.77 -21.26
C GLN A 27 12.37 -3.02 -20.20
N LEU A 28 12.29 -3.53 -18.97
CA LEU A 28 11.58 -2.85 -17.89
C LEU A 28 12.22 -1.50 -17.55
N ASP A 29 13.56 -1.40 -17.57
CA ASP A 29 14.26 -0.12 -17.35
C ASP A 29 13.97 0.89 -18.46
N GLN A 30 13.94 0.45 -19.73
CA GLN A 30 13.57 1.29 -20.86
C GLN A 30 12.12 1.80 -20.73
N ILE A 31 11.19 0.94 -20.30
CA ILE A 31 9.80 1.33 -20.04
C ILE A 31 9.73 2.37 -18.93
N ALA A 32 10.43 2.13 -17.81
CA ALA A 32 10.47 3.05 -16.68
C ALA A 32 11.01 4.41 -17.10
N ALA A 33 12.16 4.45 -17.79
CA ALA A 33 12.84 5.66 -18.23
C ALA A 33 12.09 6.42 -19.33
N GLY A 34 11.32 5.71 -20.15
CA GLY A 34 10.57 6.29 -21.26
C GLY A 34 9.35 7.12 -20.85
N GLY A 35 8.81 6.90 -19.64
CA GLY A 35 7.73 7.71 -19.07
C GLY A 35 8.22 9.01 -18.44
N PHE A 36 7.32 9.74 -17.78
CA PHE A 36 7.66 10.97 -17.07
C PHE A 36 8.55 10.70 -15.86
N GLN A 37 9.71 11.35 -15.77
CA GLN A 37 10.75 11.03 -14.78
C GLN A 37 10.78 11.92 -13.52
N LYS A 38 9.99 13.01 -13.47
CA LYS A 38 9.97 13.87 -12.28
C LYS A 38 9.02 13.31 -11.22
N GLY A 39 9.53 13.14 -10.00
CA GLY A 39 8.75 12.83 -8.80
C GLY A 39 8.47 14.06 -7.95
N CYS A 40 7.83 13.90 -6.79
CA CYS A 40 7.47 15.04 -5.94
C CYS A 40 8.66 15.66 -5.17
N VAL A 41 9.82 15.01 -5.16
CA VAL A 41 11.08 15.56 -4.61
C VAL A 41 12.28 15.10 -5.44
N ALA A 42 13.39 15.85 -5.36
CA ALA A 42 14.65 15.52 -6.03
C ALA A 42 15.42 14.37 -5.34
N LEU A 43 14.72 13.29 -4.96
CA LEU A 43 15.32 12.08 -4.40
C LEU A 43 15.32 10.97 -5.45
N PRO A 44 16.38 10.15 -5.57
CA PRO A 44 16.42 9.02 -6.49
C PRO A 44 15.27 8.03 -6.28
N SER A 45 14.85 7.81 -5.02
CA SER A 45 13.75 6.90 -4.67
C SER A 45 12.37 7.38 -5.13
N ALA A 46 12.22 8.67 -5.46
CA ALA A 46 10.98 9.27 -5.96
C ALA A 46 10.93 9.30 -7.51
N ARG A 47 11.90 8.69 -8.19
CA ARG A 47 11.91 8.56 -9.66
C ARG A 47 11.41 7.18 -10.07
N PRO A 48 10.66 7.07 -11.18
CA PRO A 48 10.22 5.78 -11.67
C PRO A 48 11.42 4.91 -12.07
N THR A 49 11.49 3.72 -11.49
CA THR A 49 12.54 2.73 -11.76
C THR A 49 11.92 1.35 -11.82
N ALA A 50 12.43 0.47 -12.69
CA ALA A 50 11.98 -0.91 -12.69
C ALA A 50 12.46 -1.66 -11.44
N ARG A 51 11.60 -2.54 -10.93
CA ARG A 51 11.94 -3.48 -9.85
C ARG A 51 11.72 -4.92 -10.31
N LYS A 52 12.61 -5.80 -9.86
CA LYS A 52 12.46 -7.25 -10.00
C LYS A 52 12.34 -7.85 -8.60
N VAL A 53 11.40 -8.76 -8.42
CA VAL A 53 11.26 -9.54 -7.19
C VAL A 53 11.42 -11.02 -7.46
N SER A 54 11.95 -11.74 -6.47
CA SER A 54 12.27 -13.17 -6.55
C SER A 54 11.04 -14.08 -6.60
N GLY A 55 9.89 -13.62 -6.12
CA GLY A 55 8.67 -14.43 -6.11
C GLY A 55 7.45 -13.71 -5.57
N ALA A 56 6.33 -14.44 -5.57
CA ALA A 56 5.00 -13.91 -5.22
C ALA A 56 4.96 -13.24 -3.82
N LYS A 57 5.70 -13.78 -2.85
CA LYS A 57 5.75 -13.26 -1.46
C LYS A 57 6.26 -11.82 -1.37
N ASP A 58 7.07 -11.38 -2.33
CA ASP A 58 7.69 -10.06 -2.34
C ASP A 58 6.90 -9.03 -3.17
N VAL A 59 5.92 -9.48 -3.98
CA VAL A 59 5.16 -8.63 -4.90
C VAL A 59 4.38 -7.57 -4.14
N GLY A 60 3.64 -7.94 -3.08
CA GLY A 60 2.84 -7.00 -2.30
C GLY A 60 3.68 -5.85 -1.74
N ARG A 61 4.75 -6.19 -1.01
CA ARG A 61 5.71 -5.20 -0.48
C ARG A 61 6.33 -4.32 -1.56
N ALA A 62 6.66 -4.89 -2.72
CA ALA A 62 7.24 -4.13 -3.82
C ALA A 62 6.25 -3.10 -4.38
N LEU A 63 4.98 -3.50 -4.57
CA LEU A 63 3.90 -2.64 -5.02
C LEU A 63 3.61 -1.52 -4.01
N GLU A 64 3.53 -1.84 -2.71
CA GLU A 64 3.34 -0.84 -1.64
C GLU A 64 4.43 0.23 -1.66
N LYS A 65 5.70 -0.19 -1.80
CA LYS A 65 6.84 0.74 -1.89
C LYS A 65 6.83 1.56 -3.18
N ILE A 66 6.37 0.99 -4.30
CA ILE A 66 6.22 1.72 -5.57
C ILE A 66 5.12 2.78 -5.42
N PHE A 67 3.96 2.39 -4.90
CA PHE A 67 2.84 3.29 -4.66
C PHE A 67 3.23 4.44 -3.73
N ALA A 68 3.91 4.12 -2.62
CA ALA A 68 4.41 5.14 -1.70
C ALA A 68 5.37 6.11 -2.40
N ALA A 69 6.32 5.62 -3.19
CA ALA A 69 7.23 6.47 -3.94
C ALA A 69 6.53 7.36 -4.98
N ALA A 70 5.57 6.81 -5.72
CA ALA A 70 4.82 7.52 -6.76
C ALA A 70 3.93 8.64 -6.18
N HIS A 71 3.39 8.44 -4.99
CA HIS A 71 2.54 9.41 -4.28
C HIS A 71 3.29 10.22 -3.22
N CYS A 72 4.61 10.07 -3.14
CA CYS A 72 5.47 10.72 -2.15
C CYS A 72 5.03 10.52 -0.71
N LEU A 73 4.55 9.31 -0.45
CA LEU A 73 4.28 8.78 0.86
C LEU A 73 5.53 8.06 1.37
N ARG A 74 5.62 7.95 2.69
CA ARG A 74 6.58 7.06 3.34
C ARG A 74 5.98 5.67 3.44
N TYR A 75 6.73 4.66 3.03
CA TYR A 75 6.41 3.26 3.30
C TYR A 75 6.95 2.86 4.67
N GLU A 76 6.13 2.19 5.48
CA GLU A 76 6.55 1.54 6.71
C GLU A 76 5.92 0.15 6.77
N PRO A 77 6.70 -0.92 6.95
CA PRO A 77 6.14 -2.27 7.07
C PRO A 77 5.37 -2.38 8.39
N GLY A 78 4.13 -2.88 8.31
CA GLY A 78 3.32 -3.19 9.48
C GLY A 78 3.75 -4.48 10.19
N PRO A 79 3.32 -4.70 11.44
CA PRO A 79 3.51 -5.98 12.12
C PRO A 79 2.63 -7.06 11.46
N SER A 80 3.06 -8.32 11.60
CA SER A 80 2.30 -9.49 11.15
C SER A 80 2.04 -10.41 12.33
N LYS A 81 0.78 -10.81 12.54
CA LYS A 81 0.36 -11.81 13.52
C LYS A 81 -0.84 -12.59 12.99
N ARG A 82 -0.95 -13.85 13.40
CA ARG A 82 -2.12 -14.69 13.13
C ARG A 82 -3.34 -14.13 13.87
N PRO A 83 -4.51 -13.97 13.21
CA PRO A 83 -5.74 -13.57 13.88
C PRO A 83 -6.24 -14.61 14.91
N PRO A 84 -6.92 -14.20 16.00
CA PRO A 84 -7.24 -12.81 16.34
C PRO A 84 -6.03 -12.06 16.91
N ALA A 85 -5.82 -10.83 16.45
CA ALA A 85 -4.73 -9.99 16.91
C ALA A 85 -5.08 -8.51 16.75
N THR A 86 -4.42 -7.68 17.56
CA THR A 86 -4.39 -6.23 17.37
C THR A 86 -3.00 -5.86 16.85
N LEU A 87 -2.96 -5.21 15.70
CA LEU A 87 -1.75 -4.81 14.99
C LEU A 87 -1.57 -3.30 15.14
N PRO A 88 -0.57 -2.83 15.92
CA PRO A 88 -0.32 -1.41 16.07
C PRO A 88 0.44 -0.86 14.87
N ILE A 89 0.02 0.30 14.38
CA ILE A 89 0.74 1.05 13.35
C ILE A 89 0.85 2.52 13.77
N THR A 90 1.85 3.24 13.27
CA THR A 90 2.03 4.66 13.60
C THR A 90 1.82 5.51 12.35
N ILE A 91 0.95 6.51 12.46
CA ILE A 91 0.79 7.55 11.45
C ILE A 91 1.48 8.83 11.92
N SER A 92 2.32 9.40 11.04
CA SER A 92 3.10 10.61 11.31
C SER A 92 2.20 11.83 11.60
N PRO A 93 2.62 12.74 12.51
CA PRO A 93 1.95 14.03 12.69
C PRO A 93 1.95 14.94 11.46
N LEU A 94 2.79 14.64 10.46
CA LEU A 94 2.87 15.38 9.21
C LEU A 94 2.02 14.76 8.08
N ALA A 95 1.31 13.66 8.34
CA ALA A 95 0.53 12.98 7.33
C ALA A 95 -0.80 13.74 7.07
N THR A 96 -0.95 14.30 5.86
CA THR A 96 -2.22 14.83 5.35
C THR A 96 -3.03 13.75 4.62
N VAL A 97 -2.37 12.68 4.18
CA VAL A 97 -2.99 11.50 3.59
C VAL A 97 -2.17 10.27 3.97
N GLY A 98 -2.85 9.16 4.23
CA GLY A 98 -2.25 7.87 4.53
C GLY A 98 -3.06 6.71 3.96
N SER A 99 -2.44 5.54 3.89
CA SER A 99 -3.11 4.29 3.56
C SER A 99 -2.64 3.19 4.49
N ILE A 100 -3.57 2.47 5.09
CA ILE A 100 -3.31 1.25 5.87
C ILE A 100 -3.64 0.07 4.97
N VAL A 101 -2.64 -0.73 4.62
CA VAL A 101 -2.84 -1.94 3.81
C VAL A 101 -2.75 -3.16 4.71
N VAL A 102 -3.76 -4.02 4.63
CA VAL A 102 -3.83 -5.26 5.40
C VAL A 102 -3.93 -6.44 4.44
N ASP A 103 -2.88 -7.26 4.40
CA ASP A 103 -2.95 -8.60 3.83
C ASP A 103 -3.62 -9.53 4.86
N LYS A 104 -4.83 -9.94 4.53
CA LYS A 104 -5.69 -10.78 5.38
C LYS A 104 -5.45 -12.26 5.13
N GLY A 105 -4.77 -12.63 4.04
CA GLY A 105 -4.58 -14.00 3.55
C GLY A 105 -5.86 -14.70 3.05
N THR A 106 -7.03 -14.35 3.58
CA THR A 106 -8.33 -14.96 3.27
C THR A 106 -9.46 -13.92 3.42
N PRO A 107 -10.52 -13.95 2.59
CA PRO A 107 -11.57 -12.94 2.64
C PRO A 107 -12.43 -12.98 3.92
N GLU A 108 -12.46 -14.10 4.63
CA GLU A 108 -13.23 -14.29 5.86
C GLU A 108 -12.63 -13.58 7.07
N VAL A 109 -11.35 -13.19 7.00
CA VAL A 109 -10.75 -12.33 8.03
C VAL A 109 -11.36 -10.94 7.92
N THR A 110 -11.79 -10.42 9.07
CA THR A 110 -12.38 -9.08 9.21
C THR A 110 -11.41 -8.15 9.91
N VAL A 111 -11.48 -6.87 9.58
CA VAL A 111 -10.59 -5.83 10.09
C VAL A 111 -11.42 -4.68 10.66
N THR A 112 -11.02 -4.16 11.81
CA THR A 112 -11.55 -2.91 12.34
C THR A 112 -10.42 -1.97 12.74
N TYR A 113 -10.64 -0.68 12.54
CA TYR A 113 -9.64 0.35 12.74
C TYR A 113 -10.04 1.24 13.91
N THR A 114 -9.11 1.44 14.84
CA THR A 114 -9.27 2.33 15.98
C THR A 114 -8.20 3.42 15.94
N ASP A 115 -8.64 4.67 16.01
CA ASP A 115 -7.76 5.83 15.98
C ASP A 115 -6.97 5.99 17.31
N PRO A 116 -5.92 6.84 17.35
CA PRO A 116 -5.11 7.09 18.54
C PRO A 116 -5.88 7.67 19.73
N LEU A 117 -7.11 8.18 19.50
CA LEU A 117 -7.99 8.71 20.53
C LEU A 117 -8.97 7.64 21.06
N GLY A 118 -8.85 6.39 20.61
CA GLY A 118 -9.69 5.27 21.02
C GLY A 118 -11.03 5.17 20.28
N ASN A 119 -11.25 5.93 19.21
CA ASN A 119 -12.48 5.83 18.42
C ASN A 119 -12.36 4.75 17.36
N LYS A 120 -13.33 3.85 17.30
CA LYS A 120 -13.51 2.98 16.13
C LYS A 120 -13.99 3.83 14.96
N VAL A 121 -13.24 3.85 13.86
CA VAL A 121 -13.54 4.68 12.70
C VAL A 121 -14.34 3.91 11.64
N PRO A 122 -15.16 4.59 10.82
CA PRO A 122 -15.76 3.96 9.65
C PRO A 122 -14.70 3.68 8.57
N THR A 123 -15.01 2.77 7.67
CA THR A 123 -14.15 2.45 6.52
C THR A 123 -14.50 3.26 5.27
N THR A 124 -15.64 3.97 5.27
CA THR A 124 -16.07 4.86 4.18
C THR A 124 -16.72 6.12 4.75
N GLY A 125 -16.62 7.24 4.02
CA GLY A 125 -17.26 8.50 4.37
C GLY A 125 -16.41 9.35 5.33
N LYS A 126 -17.07 10.21 6.11
CA LYS A 126 -16.38 11.14 7.04
C LYS A 126 -16.64 10.75 8.49
N PHE A 127 -15.62 10.91 9.33
CA PHE A 127 -15.78 10.86 10.78
C PHE A 127 -14.85 11.88 11.41
N LYS A 128 -15.44 12.83 12.15
CA LYS A 128 -14.75 14.06 12.60
C LYS A 128 -14.10 14.75 11.39
N ASP A 129 -12.83 15.12 11.49
CA ASP A 129 -12.09 15.83 10.44
C ASP A 129 -11.49 14.88 9.38
N SER A 130 -11.51 13.57 9.62
CA SER A 130 -10.92 12.58 8.70
C SER A 130 -11.95 12.06 7.68
N THR A 131 -11.47 11.76 6.46
CA THR A 131 -12.26 11.10 5.41
C THR A 131 -11.65 9.73 5.07
N PHE A 132 -12.51 8.72 4.92
CA PHE A 132 -12.15 7.32 4.79
C PHE A 132 -12.66 6.75 3.47
N GLU A 133 -11.83 5.92 2.84
CA GLU A 133 -12.16 5.18 1.62
C GLU A 133 -11.49 3.80 1.68
N LEU A 134 -12.30 2.74 1.68
CA LEU A 134 -11.81 1.36 1.71
C LEU A 134 -11.90 0.75 0.31
N ALA A 135 -10.77 0.19 -0.13
CA ALA A 135 -10.70 -0.68 -1.29
C ALA A 135 -10.47 -2.13 -0.84
N GLY A 136 -11.14 -3.09 -1.51
CA GLY A 136 -10.84 -4.52 -1.33
C GLY A 136 -11.30 -5.16 -0.02
N GLY A 137 -12.16 -4.52 0.78
CA GLY A 137 -12.58 -5.04 2.10
C GLY A 137 -13.10 -6.50 2.11
N GLY A 138 -13.74 -6.94 1.02
CA GLY A 138 -14.22 -8.31 0.85
C GLY A 138 -13.21 -9.30 0.27
N GLY A 139 -11.99 -8.86 -0.06
CA GLY A 139 -10.94 -9.67 -0.68
C GLY A 139 -9.92 -10.20 0.33
N THR A 140 -8.81 -10.76 -0.16
CA THR A 140 -7.67 -11.19 0.68
C THR A 140 -6.78 -10.04 1.11
N VAL A 141 -6.89 -8.88 0.47
CA VAL A 141 -6.14 -7.66 0.80
C VAL A 141 -7.13 -6.49 0.81
N GLU A 142 -7.03 -5.64 1.82
CA GLU A 142 -7.76 -4.37 1.87
C GLU A 142 -6.82 -3.18 2.11
N ALA A 143 -7.21 -2.02 1.58
CA ALA A 143 -6.47 -0.78 1.75
C ALA A 143 -7.44 0.32 2.21
N LEU A 144 -7.24 0.82 3.44
CA LEU A 144 -7.97 1.94 3.99
C LEU A 144 -7.19 3.23 3.76
N LYS A 145 -7.66 4.04 2.81
CA LYS A 145 -7.17 5.41 2.61
C LYS A 145 -7.82 6.34 3.61
N ILE A 146 -7.01 7.22 4.19
CA ILE A 146 -7.43 8.21 5.17
C ILE A 146 -6.88 9.58 4.74
N VAL A 147 -7.75 10.56 4.57
CA VAL A 147 -7.40 11.98 4.41
C VAL A 147 -7.53 12.65 5.77
N ASP A 148 -6.54 13.48 6.11
CA ASP A 148 -6.38 14.13 7.42
C ASP A 148 -6.47 13.14 8.59
N PRO A 149 -5.62 12.09 8.62
CA PRO A 149 -5.65 11.09 9.68
C PRO A 149 -5.28 11.69 11.04
N VAL A 150 -5.96 11.23 12.10
CA VAL A 150 -5.52 11.51 13.48
C VAL A 150 -4.11 10.96 13.69
N PRO A 151 -3.13 11.79 14.11
CA PRO A 151 -1.75 11.35 14.20
C PRO A 151 -1.48 10.50 15.44
N GLY A 152 -0.53 9.58 15.33
CA GLY A 152 -0.13 8.69 16.44
C GLY A 152 -0.40 7.21 16.15
N ARG A 153 -0.57 6.44 17.23
CA ARG A 153 -0.65 4.98 17.17
C ARG A 153 -2.09 4.52 16.93
N TRP A 154 -2.33 3.98 15.75
CA TRP A 154 -3.58 3.32 15.38
C TRP A 154 -3.55 1.84 15.77
N GLN A 155 -4.72 1.28 16.02
CA GLN A 155 -4.89 -0.15 16.25
C GLN A 155 -5.71 -0.76 15.11
N VAL A 156 -5.17 -1.81 14.52
CA VAL A 156 -5.82 -2.59 13.47
C VAL A 156 -6.17 -3.94 14.06
N ASP A 157 -7.43 -4.12 14.44
CA ASP A 157 -7.92 -5.37 15.00
C ASP A 157 -8.32 -6.31 13.88
N VAL A 158 -7.66 -7.46 13.81
CA VAL A 158 -7.92 -8.51 12.81
C VAL A 158 -8.56 -9.71 13.49
N LYS A 159 -9.65 -10.25 12.92
CA LYS A 159 -10.38 -11.41 13.45
C LYS A 159 -10.63 -12.44 12.36
N ALA A 160 -10.33 -13.69 12.65
CA ALA A 160 -10.70 -14.84 11.82
C ALA A 160 -11.88 -15.61 12.44
N PRO A 161 -12.76 -16.21 11.62
CA PRO A 161 -13.73 -17.20 12.09
C PRO A 161 -13.03 -18.37 12.77
N GLU A 162 -13.71 -19.02 13.71
CA GLU A 162 -13.12 -20.03 14.59
C GLU A 162 -12.43 -21.19 13.83
N GLY A 163 -13.04 -21.67 12.73
CA GLY A 163 -12.48 -22.74 11.88
C GLY A 163 -11.25 -22.35 11.04
N HIS A 164 -10.91 -21.06 10.95
CA HIS A 164 -9.75 -20.56 10.19
C HIS A 164 -8.54 -20.22 11.07
N ARG A 165 -8.66 -20.36 12.40
CA ARG A 165 -7.59 -20.00 13.35
C ARG A 165 -6.47 -21.05 13.45
N SER A 166 -6.76 -22.29 13.06
CA SER A 166 -5.90 -23.46 13.25
C SER A 166 -5.18 -23.93 11.99
N LEU A 167 -5.50 -23.40 10.80
CA LEU A 167 -4.85 -23.80 9.55
C LEU A 167 -3.37 -23.35 9.52
N PRO A 168 -2.46 -24.12 8.90
CA PRO A 168 -1.06 -23.69 8.72
C PRO A 168 -0.98 -22.37 7.94
N VAL A 169 -0.05 -21.49 8.35
CA VAL A 169 0.34 -20.27 7.62
C VAL A 169 1.49 -20.55 6.68
#